data_AF-A0A0F5VMI9-F1
#
_entry.id   AF-A0A0F5VMI9-F1
#
_cell.length_a   1.000
_cell.length_b   1.000
_cell.length_c   1.000
_cell.angle_alpha   90.00
_cell.angle_beta   90.00
_cell.angle_gamma   90.00
#
_symmetry.space_group_name_H-M   'P 1'
#
loop_
_entity.id
_entity.type
_entity.pdbx_description
1 polymer ?
#
loop_
_entity_poly.entity_id
_entity_poly.type
_entity_poly.pdbx_seq_one_letter_code
_entity_poly.pdbx_strand_id
1 'polypeptide(L)'
;MSGPQVTYDGIRLIGRPPSELAAELTVHLEKTGRDLELTTEGDVGSQELGMNPRPQRAGDVLLTRVVFGRPNDWAHTLYDCVPAEEWGVR
;
A
#
# COMPACT_ATOMS: atom_id res chain seq x y z
N MET A 1 14.30 12.75 14.75
CA MET A 1 13.39 11.61 14.97
C MET A 1 12.97 11.08 13.61
N SER A 2 13.35 9.85 13.27
CA SER A 2 12.78 9.15 12.12
C SER A 2 11.48 8.50 12.59
N GLY A 3 10.36 8.84 11.93
CA GLY A 3 9.11 8.10 12.13
C GLY A 3 9.25 6.63 11.74
N PRO A 4 8.18 5.82 11.83
CA PRO A 4 8.19 4.43 11.38
C PRO A 4 8.82 4.30 9.99
N GLN A 5 9.65 3.28 9.81
CA GLN A 5 10.19 2.90 8.51
C GLN A 5 9.60 1.54 8.17
N VAL A 6 8.88 1.47 7.06
CA VAL A 6 8.30 0.23 6.54
C VAL A 6 8.93 -0.02 5.19
N THR A 7 9.63 -1.14 5.07
CA THR A 7 10.35 -1.55 3.86
C THR A 7 10.02 -2.99 3.49
N TYR A 8 9.96 -3.28 2.20
CA TYR A 8 9.80 -4.62 1.66
C TYR A 8 10.83 -4.83 0.56
N ASP A 9 11.72 -5.81 0.71
CA ASP A 9 12.81 -6.11 -0.23
C ASP A 9 13.63 -4.87 -0.66
N GLY A 10 13.90 -3.99 0.30
CA GLY A 10 14.65 -2.75 0.09
C GLY A 10 13.82 -1.57 -0.43
N ILE A 11 12.57 -1.80 -0.83
CA ILE A 11 11.64 -0.76 -1.26
C ILE A 11 11.01 -0.12 -0.02
N ARG A 12 11.19 1.18 0.15
CA ARG A 12 10.49 1.93 1.20
C ARG A 12 9.03 2.14 0.80
N LEU A 13 8.09 1.72 1.65
CA LEU A 13 6.65 1.74 1.37
C LEU A 13 5.94 3.01 1.85
N ILE A 14 6.52 3.73 2.81
CA ILE A 14 5.87 4.91 3.43
C ILE A 14 6.72 6.18 3.34
N GLY A 15 6.05 7.33 3.31
CA GLY A 15 6.68 8.65 3.28
C GLY A 15 7.31 8.99 1.93
N ARG A 16 6.76 8.49 0.82
CA ARG A 16 7.24 8.74 -0.55
C ARG A 16 6.14 9.35 -1.42
N PRO A 17 6.47 10.01 -2.53
CA PRO A 17 5.48 10.33 -3.55
C PRO A 17 4.77 9.04 -4.05
N PRO A 18 3.43 9.01 -4.14
CA PRO A 18 2.69 7.83 -4.58
C PRO A 18 3.14 7.28 -5.94
N SER A 19 3.44 8.17 -6.90
CA SER A 19 3.92 7.79 -8.22
C SER A 19 5.27 7.07 -8.19
N GLU A 20 6.18 7.46 -7.31
CA GLU A 20 7.49 6.82 -7.17
C GLU A 20 7.35 5.42 -6.57
N LEU A 21 6.53 5.27 -5.52
CA LEU A 21 6.27 3.95 -4.95
C LEU A 21 5.58 3.04 -5.98
N ALA A 22 4.57 3.54 -6.69
CA ALA A 22 3.85 2.77 -7.69
C ALA A 22 4.79 2.25 -8.79
N ALA A 23 5.67 3.11 -9.32
CA ALA A 23 6.61 2.72 -10.36
C ALA A 23 7.59 1.61 -9.88
N GLU A 24 8.17 1.78 -8.70
CA GLU A 24 9.15 0.83 -8.16
C GLU A 24 8.51 -0.50 -7.73
N LEU A 25 7.34 -0.42 -7.09
CA LEU A 25 6.61 -1.59 -6.64
C LEU A 25 6.08 -2.42 -7.81
N THR A 26 5.56 -1.79 -8.87
CA THR A 26 5.17 -2.49 -10.11
C THR A 26 6.32 -3.32 -10.67
N VAL A 27 7.48 -2.69 -10.89
CA VAL A 27 8.67 -3.39 -11.42
C VAL A 27 9.08 -4.55 -10.53
N HIS A 28 9.01 -4.38 -9.21
CA HIS A 28 9.36 -5.43 -8.27
C HIS A 28 8.39 -6.60 -8.29
N LEU A 29 7.08 -6.34 -8.23
CA LEU A 29 6.05 -7.38 -8.23
C LEU A 29 6.09 -8.19 -9.53
N GLU A 30 6.22 -7.51 -10.67
CA GLU A 30 6.41 -8.16 -11.98
C GLU A 30 7.68 -9.03 -12.01
N LYS A 31 8.82 -8.48 -11.56
CA LYS A 31 10.11 -9.20 -11.53
C LYS A 31 10.08 -10.43 -10.62
N THR A 32 9.33 -10.37 -9.53
CA THR A 32 9.23 -11.46 -8.55
C THR A 32 8.07 -12.41 -8.82
N GLY A 33 7.28 -12.17 -9.88
CA GLY A 33 6.14 -13.01 -10.25
C GLY A 33 5.00 -12.98 -9.23
N ARG A 34 4.91 -11.90 -8.46
CA ARG A 34 3.86 -11.67 -7.45
C ARG A 34 2.64 -11.04 -8.07
N ASP A 35 1.52 -11.13 -7.36
CA ASP A 35 0.31 -10.44 -7.78
C ASP A 35 0.51 -8.91 -7.75
N LEU A 36 -0.11 -8.27 -8.74
CA LEU A 36 -0.20 -6.82 -8.84
C LEU A 36 -1.66 -6.48 -8.95
N GLU A 37 -2.11 -5.57 -8.09
CA GLU A 37 -3.45 -5.01 -8.17
C GLU A 37 -3.42 -3.48 -8.19
N LEU A 38 -4.46 -2.90 -8.78
CA LEU A 38 -4.81 -1.52 -8.54
C LEU A 38 -5.83 -1.49 -7.41
N THR A 39 -5.47 -0.80 -6.32
CA THR A 39 -6.37 -0.58 -5.20
C THR A 39 -7.58 0.25 -5.65
N THR A 40 -8.61 0.31 -4.81
CA THR A 40 -9.82 1.10 -5.07
C THR A 40 -9.56 2.59 -5.32
N GLU A 41 -8.38 3.10 -4.96
CA GLU A 41 -7.97 4.49 -5.21
C GLU A 41 -6.80 4.66 -6.16
N GLY A 42 -6.49 3.60 -6.90
CA GLY A 42 -5.60 3.63 -8.05
C GLY A 42 -4.12 3.48 -7.73
N ASP A 43 -3.76 3.23 -6.47
CA ASP A 43 -2.39 2.87 -6.08
C ASP A 43 -2.08 1.40 -6.39
N VAL A 44 -0.81 1.08 -6.58
CA VAL A 44 -0.33 -0.29 -6.81
C VAL A 44 -0.21 -1.02 -5.47
N GLY A 45 -0.83 -2.18 -5.34
CA GLY A 45 -0.81 -3.04 -4.16
C GLY A 45 -0.62 -4.51 -4.50
N SER A 46 -0.75 -5.36 -3.48
CA SER A 46 -0.68 -6.82 -3.60
C SER A 46 -1.54 -7.47 -2.52
N GLN A 47 -2.54 -8.26 -2.94
CA GLN A 47 -3.38 -9.06 -2.03
C GLN A 47 -2.56 -10.18 -1.41
N GLU A 48 -1.66 -10.80 -2.17
CA GLU A 48 -0.80 -11.89 -1.70
C GLU A 48 0.10 -11.44 -0.54
N LEU A 49 0.70 -10.24 -0.68
CA LEU A 49 1.55 -9.64 0.35
C LEU A 49 0.76 -8.90 1.44
N GLY A 50 -0.55 -8.79 1.25
CA GLY A 50 -1.42 -8.07 2.17
C GLY A 50 -1.16 -6.56 2.22
N MET A 51 -0.71 -5.97 1.11
CA MET A 51 -0.28 -4.57 1.01
C MET A 51 -1.32 -3.72 0.27
N ASN A 52 -1.85 -2.71 0.96
CA ASN A 52 -2.67 -1.66 0.35
C ASN A 52 -2.01 -0.28 0.57
N PRO A 53 -1.10 0.13 -0.34
CA PRO A 53 -0.54 1.48 -0.32
C PRO A 53 -1.61 2.53 -0.56
N ARG A 54 -1.48 3.67 0.10
CA ARG A 54 -2.45 4.76 0.08
C ARG A 54 -1.75 6.11 0.15
N PRO A 55 -2.22 7.14 -0.55
CA PRO A 55 -1.80 8.51 -0.30
C PRO A 55 -2.38 9.03 1.02
N GLN A 56 -1.63 9.89 1.69
CA GLN A 56 -2.06 10.70 2.83
C GLN A 56 -1.49 12.11 2.69
N ARG A 57 -2.24 13.13 3.10
CA ARG A 57 -1.72 14.49 3.17
C ARG A 57 -0.77 14.68 4.34
N ALA A 58 0.40 15.23 4.07
CA ALA A 58 1.37 15.68 5.07
C ALA A 58 1.70 17.16 4.83
N GLY A 59 0.83 18.04 5.34
CA GLY A 59 0.85 19.46 4.96
C GLY A 59 0.50 19.62 3.48
N ASP A 60 1.37 20.29 2.74
CA ASP A 60 1.16 20.59 1.31
C ASP A 60 1.58 19.46 0.36
N VAL A 61 2.18 18.37 0.90
CA VAL A 61 2.62 17.22 0.10
C VAL A 61 1.72 16.01 0.29
N LEU A 62 1.65 15.18 -0.75
CA LEU A 62 1.00 13.87 -0.71
C LEU A 62 2.08 12.81 -0.56
N LEU A 63 2.02 12.01 0.51
CA LEU A 63 2.99 10.96 0.79
C LEU A 63 2.27 9.62 0.98
N THR A 64 2.98 8.53 0.73
CA THR A 64 2.44 7.19 0.92
C THR A 64 2.36 6.84 2.41
N ARG A 65 1.27 6.18 2.77
CA ARG A 65 1.13 5.27 3.90
C ARG A 65 0.79 3.89 3.35
N VAL A 66 0.75 2.88 4.21
CA VAL A 66 0.36 1.53 3.83
C VAL A 66 -0.52 0.94 4.91
N VAL A 67 -1.60 0.29 4.48
CA VAL A 67 -2.41 -0.57 5.34
C VAL A 67 -2.06 -2.00 5.03
N PHE A 68 -1.88 -2.79 6.09
CA PHE A 68 -1.68 -4.22 5.97
C PHE A 68 -2.92 -4.96 6.44
N GLY A 69 -3.29 -6.00 5.70
CA GLY A 69 -4.34 -6.93 6.07
C GLY A 69 -3.97 -8.32 5.62
N ARG A 70 -4.71 -9.32 6.09
CA ARG A 70 -4.54 -10.70 5.64
C ARG A 70 -5.90 -11.28 5.29
N PRO A 71 -6.23 -11.33 3.99
CA PRO A 71 -7.43 -12.00 3.53
C PRO A 71 -7.46 -13.45 4.04
N ASN A 72 -8.66 -13.93 4.32
CA ASN A 72 -8.94 -15.25 4.86
C ASN A 72 -10.41 -15.62 4.57
N ASP A 73 -10.88 -16.75 5.12
CA ASP A 73 -12.21 -17.28 4.84
C ASP A 73 -13.37 -16.35 5.26
N TRP A 74 -13.15 -15.40 6.17
CA TRP A 74 -14.17 -14.43 6.61
C TRP A 74 -14.00 -13.03 6.01
N ALA A 75 -12.80 -12.69 5.53
CA ALA A 75 -12.45 -11.42 4.88
C ALA A 75 -11.78 -11.71 3.53
N HIS A 76 -12.55 -11.67 2.44
CA HIS A 76 -12.16 -12.23 1.15
C HIS A 76 -11.09 -11.41 0.43
N THR A 77 -11.02 -10.11 0.73
CA THR A 77 -10.07 -9.16 0.18
C THR A 77 -9.42 -8.34 1.28
N LEU A 78 -8.34 -7.64 0.94
CA LEU A 78 -7.75 -6.64 1.83
C LEU A 78 -8.76 -5.57 2.24
N TYR A 79 -9.72 -5.26 1.37
CA TYR A 79 -10.75 -4.28 1.66
C TYR A 79 -11.62 -4.75 2.84
N ASP A 80 -11.92 -6.04 2.92
CA ASP A 80 -12.73 -6.63 3.99
C ASP A 80 -11.97 -6.73 5.33
N CYS A 81 -10.64 -6.68 5.28
CA CYS A 81 -9.77 -6.79 6.46
C CYS A 81 -9.63 -5.48 7.24
N VAL A 82 -9.98 -4.35 6.62
CA VAL A 82 -9.64 -3.02 7.11
C VAL A 82 -10.91 -2.32 7.61
N PRO A 83 -10.90 -1.71 8.82
CA PRO A 83 -12.05 -1.00 9.36
C PRO A 83 -12.59 0.05 8.39
N ALA A 84 -13.92 0.18 8.32
CA ALA A 84 -14.57 1.05 7.34
C ALA A 84 -14.15 2.53 7.49
N GLU A 85 -13.82 2.96 8.71
CA GLU A 85 -13.35 4.30 9.03
C GLU A 85 -12.04 4.65 8.33
N GLU A 86 -11.19 3.65 8.05
CA GLU A 86 -9.90 3.84 7.38
C GLU A 86 -10.07 4.39 5.96
N TRP A 87 -11.16 4.05 5.27
CA TRP A 87 -11.48 4.55 3.93
C TRP A 87 -11.92 6.02 3.93
N GLY A 88 -12.28 6.56 5.11
CA GLY A 88 -12.59 7.97 5.28
C GLY A 88 -11.38 8.86 5.53
N VAL A 89 -10.20 8.27 5.80
CA VAL A 89 -8.98 9.02 6.15
C VAL A 89 -8.31 9.57 4.88
N ARG A 90 -8.08 10.89 4.83
CA ARG A 90 -7.44 11.61 3.72
C ARG A 90 -6.21 12.39 4.17
#